data_AF-H8I5Y2-F1
#
_entry.id   AF-H8I5Y2-F1
#
_cell.length_a   1.000
_cell.length_b   1.000
_cell.length_c   1.000
_cell.angle_alpha   90.00
_cell.angle_beta   90.00
_cell.angle_gamma   90.00
#
_symmetry.space_group_name_H-M   'P 1'
#
loop_
_entity.id
_entity.type
_entity.pdbx_description
1 polymer ?
#
loop_
_entity_poly.entity_id
_entity_poly.type
_entity_poly.pdbx_seq_one_letter_code
_entity_poly.pdbx_strand_id
1 'polypeptide(L)'
;MRKDPCRQSETFRMTGEELNDRLDGQMLAIERVSILLEDAKLDTNDLLEMDREGFEKLMELLSAYEAFLDHFRDVTKDTVAAIRGLTTARDRMCCGVGDDEDFNDVDIDEDAGDDF
;
A
#
# COMPACT_ATOMS: atom_id res chain seq x y z
N MET A 1 35.02 28.92 -13.93
CA MET A 1 34.06 28.27 -13.01
C MET A 1 32.88 27.80 -13.85
N ARG A 2 32.66 26.49 -13.93
CA ARG A 2 31.56 25.90 -14.71
C ARG A 2 30.27 26.08 -13.92
N LYS A 3 29.27 26.72 -14.52
CA LYS A 3 27.88 26.63 -14.04
C LYS A 3 27.32 25.35 -14.63
N ASP A 4 27.19 24.32 -13.83
CA ASP A 4 26.37 23.18 -14.21
C ASP A 4 24.91 23.66 -14.23
N PRO A 5 24.20 23.59 -15.38
CA PRO A 5 22.80 23.98 -15.41
C PRO A 5 22.01 22.95 -14.61
N CYS A 6 21.25 23.41 -13.62
CA CYS A 6 20.19 22.61 -13.00
C CYS A 6 19.40 21.93 -14.11
N ARG A 7 19.54 20.61 -14.19
CA ARG A 7 18.77 19.74 -15.08
C ARG A 7 17.30 20.06 -14.78
N GLN A 8 16.59 20.66 -15.73
CA GLN A 8 15.17 20.91 -15.59
C GLN A 8 14.51 19.53 -15.48
N SER A 9 14.14 19.11 -14.27
CA SER A 9 13.27 17.95 -14.14
C SER A 9 11.91 18.40 -14.66
N GLU A 10 11.35 17.72 -15.65
CA GLU A 10 9.94 17.87 -15.98
C GLU A 10 9.12 17.71 -14.70
N THR A 11 8.52 18.79 -14.23
CA THR A 11 7.68 18.75 -13.04
C THR A 11 6.33 18.18 -13.45
N PHE A 12 6.09 16.93 -13.10
CA PHE A 12 4.77 16.32 -13.20
C PHE A 12 3.86 16.92 -12.13
N ARG A 13 2.62 17.27 -12.48
CA ARG A 13 1.62 17.80 -11.55
C ARG A 13 0.41 16.88 -11.57
N MET A 14 -0.04 16.46 -10.39
CA MET A 14 -1.33 15.80 -10.17
C MET A 14 -1.92 16.35 -8.88
N THR A 15 -3.25 16.34 -8.75
CA THR A 15 -3.91 16.74 -7.50
C THR A 15 -3.88 15.60 -6.48
N GLY A 16 -4.11 15.92 -5.21
CA GLY A 16 -4.29 14.90 -4.18
C GLY A 16 -5.53 14.03 -4.42
N GLU A 17 -6.59 14.63 -4.97
CA GLU A 17 -7.80 13.92 -5.39
C GLU A 17 -7.51 12.87 -6.48
N GLU A 18 -6.78 13.24 -7.53
CA GLU A 18 -6.38 12.32 -8.60
C GLU A 18 -5.49 11.17 -8.09
N LEU A 19 -4.66 11.42 -7.07
CA LEU A 19 -3.86 10.38 -6.44
C LEU A 19 -4.73 9.44 -5.61
N ASN A 20 -5.65 9.99 -4.81
CA ASN A 20 -6.57 9.22 -3.98
C ASN A 20 -7.49 8.34 -4.83
N ASP A 21 -8.08 8.86 -5.91
CA ASP A 21 -8.90 8.07 -6.84
C ASP A 21 -8.15 6.85 -7.39
N ARG A 22 -6.84 7.01 -7.65
CA ARG A 22 -5.99 5.89 -8.11
C ARG A 22 -5.73 4.87 -7.01
N LEU A 23 -5.51 5.32 -5.77
CA LEU A 23 -5.33 4.45 -4.61
C LEU A 23 -6.62 3.69 -4.29
N ASP A 24 -7.77 4.35 -4.38
CA ASP A 24 -9.09 3.73 -4.20
C ASP A 24 -9.36 2.69 -5.29
N GLY A 25 -8.97 2.97 -6.54
CA GLY A 25 -9.02 1.98 -7.61
C GLY A 25 -8.19 0.73 -7.33
N GLN A 26 -7.00 0.88 -6.74
CA GLN A 26 -6.17 -0.25 -6.32
C GLN A 26 -6.80 -1.02 -5.15
N MET A 27 -7.39 -0.32 -4.18
CA MET A 27 -8.11 -0.93 -3.06
C MET A 27 -9.27 -1.80 -3.54
N LEU A 28 -10.08 -1.32 -4.48
CA LEU A 28 -11.17 -2.09 -5.08
C LEU A 28 -10.67 -3.34 -5.83
N ALA A 29 -9.52 -3.24 -6.51
CA ALA A 29 -8.93 -4.40 -7.17
C ALA A 29 -8.49 -5.47 -6.16
N ILE A 30 -7.91 -5.07 -5.03
CA ILE A 30 -7.54 -5.97 -3.94
C ILE A 30 -8.79 -6.63 -3.33
N GLU A 31 -9.85 -5.85 -3.08
CA GLU A 31 -11.11 -6.37 -2.56
C GLU A 31 -11.72 -7.44 -3.47
N ARG A 32 -11.70 -7.23 -4.79
CA ARG A 32 -12.17 -8.24 -5.75
C ARG A 32 -11.39 -9.55 -5.67
N VAL A 33 -10.08 -9.47 -5.47
CA VAL A 33 -9.25 -10.68 -5.29
C VAL A 33 -9.65 -11.39 -4.00
N SER A 34 -9.89 -10.66 -2.91
CA SER A 34 -10.38 -11.26 -1.65
C SER A 34 -11.69 -12.01 -1.84
N ILE A 35 -12.65 -11.46 -2.60
CA ILE A 35 -13.91 -12.15 -2.91
C ILE A 35 -13.66 -13.46 -3.68
N LEU A 36 -12.79 -13.44 -4.69
CA LEU A 36 -12.47 -14.66 -5.45
C LEU A 36 -11.83 -15.75 -4.57
N LEU A 37 -11.06 -15.36 -3.56
CA LEU A 37 -10.48 -16.31 -2.59
C LEU A 37 -11.53 -16.87 -1.65
N GLU A 38 -12.48 -16.05 -1.18
CA GLU A 38 -13.62 -16.52 -0.39
C GLU A 38 -14.47 -17.52 -1.18
N ASP A 39 -14.75 -17.23 -2.46
CA ASP A 39 -15.50 -18.12 -3.35
C ASP A 39 -14.76 -19.44 -3.62
N ALA A 40 -13.43 -19.43 -3.55
CA ALA A 40 -12.61 -20.63 -3.71
C ALA A 40 -12.51 -21.49 -2.43
N LYS A 41 -13.01 -21.02 -1.29
CA LYS A 41 -13.02 -21.82 -0.05
C LYS A 41 -13.99 -22.98 -0.17
N LEU A 42 -13.55 -24.14 0.32
CA LEU A 42 -14.38 -25.33 0.42
C LEU A 42 -15.12 -25.34 1.76
N ASP A 43 -16.33 -25.92 1.80
CA ASP A 43 -17.02 -26.16 3.07
C ASP A 43 -16.20 -27.15 3.91
N THR A 44 -16.12 -26.92 5.21
CA THR A 44 -15.42 -27.83 6.15
C THR A 44 -15.99 -29.26 6.17
N ASN A 45 -17.23 -29.44 5.70
CA ASN A 45 -17.90 -30.72 5.59
C ASN A 45 -17.76 -31.35 4.19
N ASP A 46 -17.23 -30.61 3.21
CA ASP A 46 -17.01 -31.13 1.87
C ASP A 46 -15.80 -32.07 1.85
N LEU A 47 -15.98 -33.21 1.17
CA LEU A 47 -14.94 -34.21 1.02
C LEU A 47 -14.27 -34.02 -0.34
N LEU A 48 -13.01 -33.60 -0.31
CA LEU A 48 -12.22 -33.38 -1.51
C LEU A 48 -11.60 -34.72 -1.97
N GLU A 49 -12.11 -35.29 -3.04
CA GLU A 49 -11.53 -36.47 -3.68
C GLU A 49 -10.67 -36.05 -4.89
N MET A 50 -9.39 -36.39 -4.83
CA MET A 50 -8.43 -36.17 -5.91
C MET A 50 -7.40 -37.29 -5.94
N ASP A 51 -6.83 -37.52 -7.12
CA ASP A 51 -5.69 -38.43 -7.23
C ASP A 51 -4.42 -37.80 -6.63
N ARG A 52 -3.40 -38.64 -6.46
CA ARG A 52 -2.14 -38.23 -5.85
C ARG A 52 -1.44 -37.12 -6.64
N GLU A 53 -1.47 -37.19 -7.96
CA GLU A 53 -0.82 -36.19 -8.82
C GLU A 53 -1.52 -34.83 -8.71
N GLY A 54 -2.86 -34.81 -8.70
CA GLY A 54 -3.65 -33.61 -8.47
C GLY A 54 -3.39 -32.99 -7.09
N PHE A 55 -3.28 -33.82 -6.05
CA PHE A 55 -2.94 -33.35 -4.72
C PHE A 55 -1.55 -32.71 -4.65
N GLU A 56 -0.53 -33.38 -5.19
CA GLU A 56 0.85 -32.85 -5.21
C GLU A 56 0.92 -31.52 -5.97
N LYS A 57 0.24 -31.41 -7.12
CA LYS A 57 0.15 -30.15 -7.89
C LYS A 57 -0.59 -29.05 -7.13
N LEU A 58 -1.69 -29.37 -6.46
CA LEU A 58 -2.42 -28.40 -5.65
C LEU A 58 -1.52 -27.82 -4.54
N MET A 59 -0.79 -28.69 -3.84
CA MET A 59 0.15 -28.25 -2.80
C MET A 59 1.28 -27.37 -3.34
N GLU A 60 1.82 -27.69 -4.52
CA GLU A 60 2.81 -26.85 -5.20
C GLU A 60 2.25 -25.45 -5.53
N LEU A 61 1.04 -25.40 -6.11
CA LEU A 61 0.39 -24.15 -6.46
C LEU A 61 0.07 -23.29 -5.23
N LEU A 62 -0.41 -23.91 -4.15
CA LEU A 62 -0.67 -23.20 -2.89
C LEU A 62 0.61 -22.64 -2.28
N SER A 63 1.70 -23.41 -2.28
CA SER A 63 2.99 -22.93 -1.78
C SER A 63 3.54 -21.77 -2.62
N ALA A 64 3.43 -21.85 -3.95
CA ALA A 64 3.82 -20.75 -4.84
C ALA A 64 2.97 -19.50 -4.60
N TYR A 65 1.67 -19.68 -4.33
CA TYR A 65 0.75 -18.59 -4.02
C TYR A 65 1.07 -17.92 -2.68
N GLU A 66 1.37 -18.69 -1.63
CA GLU A 66 1.82 -18.16 -0.33
C GLU A 66 3.09 -17.31 -0.47
N ALA A 67 4.09 -17.82 -1.19
CA ALA A 67 5.33 -17.07 -1.44
C ALA A 67 5.08 -15.77 -2.22
N PHE A 68 4.14 -15.80 -3.19
CA PHE A 68 3.72 -14.60 -3.91
C PHE A 68 3.05 -13.58 -2.98
N LEU A 69 2.16 -14.02 -2.09
CA LEU A 69 1.47 -13.14 -1.15
C LEU A 69 2.43 -12.46 -0.17
N ASP A 70 3.41 -13.20 0.35
CA ASP A 70 4.45 -12.63 1.22
C ASP A 70 5.27 -11.57 0.47
N HIS A 71 5.71 -11.88 -0.75
CA HIS A 71 6.43 -10.91 -1.58
C HIS A 71 5.57 -9.67 -1.88
N PHE A 72 4.30 -9.86 -2.24
CA PHE A 72 3.35 -8.79 -2.50
C PHE A 72 3.17 -7.89 -1.28
N ARG A 73 3.08 -8.47 -0.08
CA ARG A 73 2.98 -7.74 1.19
C ARG A 73 4.19 -6.84 1.42
N ASP A 74 5.39 -7.37 1.25
CA ASP A 74 6.62 -6.63 1.50
C ASP A 74 6.80 -5.48 0.49
N VAL A 75 6.61 -5.76 -0.80
CA VAL A 75 6.68 -4.74 -1.86
C VAL A 75 5.63 -3.65 -1.65
N THR A 76 4.41 -4.01 -1.22
CA THR A 76 3.35 -3.04 -0.94
C THR A 76 3.74 -2.11 0.22
N LYS A 77 4.31 -2.65 1.32
CA LYS A 77 4.78 -1.83 2.44
C LYS A 77 5.88 -0.85 2.02
N ASP A 78 6.87 -1.35 1.27
CA ASP A 78 7.97 -0.53 0.78
C ASP A 78 7.47 0.57 -0.17
N THR A 79 6.52 0.24 -1.04
CA THR A 79 5.90 1.20 -1.96
C THR A 79 5.10 2.26 -1.22
N VAL A 80 4.31 1.88 -0.21
CA VAL A 80 3.57 2.83 0.63
C VAL A 80 4.54 3.75 1.39
N ALA A 81 5.64 3.21 1.92
CA ALA A 81 6.68 4.00 2.57
C ALA A 81 7.35 4.99 1.59
N ALA A 82 7.65 4.55 0.37
CA ALA A 82 8.21 5.40 -0.68
C ALA A 82 7.23 6.52 -1.11
N ILE A 83 5.95 6.19 -1.30
CA ILE A 83 4.90 7.19 -1.60
C ILE A 83 4.84 8.21 -0.47
N ARG A 84 4.76 7.76 0.79
CA ARG A 84 4.77 8.65 1.95
C ARG A 84 6.01 9.54 1.96
N GLY A 85 7.20 8.99 1.75
CA GLY A 85 8.44 9.78 1.70
C GLY A 85 8.45 10.85 0.60
N LEU A 86 7.80 10.59 -0.54
CA LEU A 86 7.66 11.57 -1.63
C LEU A 86 6.59 12.63 -1.34
N THR A 87 5.46 12.24 -0.73
CA THR A 87 4.33 13.14 -0.47
C THR A 87 4.47 13.96 0.82
N THR A 88 5.22 13.45 1.80
CA THR A 88 5.47 14.13 3.09
C THR A 88 6.79 14.88 3.14
N ALA A 89 7.48 15.05 2.00
CA ALA A 89 8.62 15.95 1.89
C ALA A 89 8.16 17.41 2.11
N ARG A 90 8.11 17.80 3.39
CA ARG A 90 8.27 19.18 3.86
C ARG A 90 9.63 19.69 3.37
N ASP A 91 9.62 20.90 2.87
CA ASP A 91 10.78 21.71 2.48
C ASP A 91 11.43 21.39 1.15
N ARG A 92 10.77 21.87 0.07
CA ARG A 92 11.49 22.71 -0.89
C ARG A 92 12.08 23.92 -0.14
N MET A 93 13.17 23.70 0.59
CA MET A 93 14.16 24.71 1.01
C MET A 93 14.88 25.21 -0.25
N CYS A 94 14.13 25.85 -1.14
CA CYS A 94 14.63 26.59 -2.29
C CYS A 94 13.88 27.92 -2.30
N CYS A 95 14.19 28.74 -1.29
CA CYS A 95 14.04 30.20 -1.20
C CYS A 95 13.87 30.53 0.29
N GLY A 96 14.96 30.93 0.95
CA GLY A 96 14.87 31.44 2.32
C GLY A 96 14.14 32.78 2.35
N VAL A 97 12.99 32.80 3.03
CA VAL A 97 12.38 33.89 3.84
C VAL A 97 11.29 33.13 4.63
N GLY A 98 11.46 32.82 5.91
CA GLY A 98 11.16 33.72 7.02
C GLY A 98 9.85 33.30 7.68
N ASP A 99 9.93 33.08 9.00
CA ASP A 99 8.86 33.07 10.01
C ASP A 99 8.07 31.75 10.23
N ASP A 100 8.55 31.00 11.22
CA ASP A 100 7.91 30.74 12.52
C ASP A 100 6.45 30.26 12.61
N GLU A 101 6.31 29.24 13.47
CA GLU A 101 5.18 28.85 14.34
C GLU A 101 4.32 27.63 13.94
N ASP A 102 4.41 26.63 14.82
CA ASP A 102 3.35 25.75 15.32
C ASP A 102 2.49 24.95 14.35
N PHE A 103 2.95 23.73 14.04
CA PHE A 103 2.06 22.57 13.95
C PHE A 103 2.75 21.33 14.53
N ASN A 104 3.10 21.40 15.82
CA ASN A 104 3.31 20.25 16.68
C ASN A 104 2.34 20.40 17.85
N ASP A 105 1.12 19.88 17.69
CA ASP A 105 0.30 19.33 18.78
C ASP A 105 -0.95 18.73 18.13
N VAL A 106 -0.88 17.44 17.82
CA VAL A 106 -2.08 16.61 17.80
C VAL A 106 -1.88 15.64 18.95
N ASP A 107 -2.28 16.09 20.13
CA ASP A 107 -2.48 15.24 21.29
C ASP A 107 -3.44 14.11 20.90
N ILE A 108 -2.89 12.91 20.82
CA ILE A 108 -3.67 11.67 20.77
C ILE A 108 -4.09 11.41 22.21
N ASP A 109 -5.29 11.87 22.57
CA ASP A 109 -5.95 11.43 23.80
C ASP A 109 -6.41 9.97 23.63
N GLU A 110 -5.57 9.05 24.10
CA GLU A 110 -5.97 7.71 24.56
C GLU A 110 -6.55 7.83 25.99
N ASP A 111 -7.87 7.76 26.15
CA ASP A 111 -8.57 7.10 27.30
C ASP A 111 -10.09 7.08 27.01
N ALA A 112 -10.68 5.92 26.67
CA ALA A 112 -11.41 5.02 27.57
C ALA A 112 -12.60 5.66 28.32
N GLY A 113 -13.82 5.16 28.08
CA GLY A 113 -14.98 5.55 28.86
C GLY A 113 -16.31 4.97 28.37
N ASP A 114 -16.83 4.06 29.17
CA ASP A 114 -18.06 3.26 29.10
C ASP A 114 -19.40 4.06 29.08
N ASP A 115 -20.46 3.31 28.75
CA ASP A 115 -21.89 3.49 29.10
C ASP A 115 -22.69 4.71 28.59
N PHE A 116 -23.63 4.43 27.67
CA PHE A 116 -25.09 4.57 27.91
C PHE A 116 -25.91 3.71 26.92
#